data_AF-A0A6A6M5A3-F1
#
_entry.id   AF-A0A6A6M5A3-F1
#
_cell.length_a   1.000
_cell.length_b   1.000
_cell.length_c   1.000
_cell.angle_alpha   90.00
_cell.angle_beta   90.00
_cell.angle_gamma   90.00
#
_symmetry.space_group_name_H-M   'P 1'
#
loop_
_entity.id
_entity.type
_entity.pdbx_description
1 polymer ?
#
loop_
_entity_poly.entity_id
_entity_poly.type
_entity_poly.pdbx_seq_one_letter_code
_entity_poly.pdbx_strand_id
1 'polypeptide(L)'
;MRGRGNMASSSNSPCAACKFLRRKCQPECVFAPYFPPDQPQKFANVHKVFGASNVTKLLNELHPSQREDAVNSLAYEADMRLRDPVYGCVGVISLLQHQLRQLQMDLSCAKSELSKYQNLGITGHAGLFAAAAAAATATTHNHNHTTTILRTLGSI
;
A
#
# COMPACT_ATOMS: atom_id res chain seq x y z
N MET A 1 -11.67 23.26 -18.80
CA MET A 1 -10.42 23.86 -19.33
C MET A 1 -10.30 25.32 -18.88
N ARG A 2 -9.77 25.61 -17.69
CA ARG A 2 -9.06 26.87 -17.37
C ARG A 2 -8.00 26.55 -16.33
N GLY A 3 -6.73 26.60 -16.76
CA GLY A 3 -5.56 26.28 -15.95
C GLY A 3 -5.33 27.34 -14.86
N ARG A 4 -4.98 26.86 -13.67
CA ARG A 4 -4.41 27.68 -12.59
C ARG A 4 -2.89 27.59 -12.71
N GLY A 5 -2.32 28.45 -13.56
CA GLY A 5 -0.91 28.82 -13.44
C GLY A 5 -0.78 29.76 -12.26
N ASN A 6 -0.34 29.26 -11.11
CA ASN A 6 -0.07 30.13 -9.96
C ASN A 6 1.39 30.59 -10.01
N MET A 7 1.58 31.68 -10.73
CA MET A 7 2.51 32.78 -10.45
C MET A 7 3.62 32.45 -9.44
N ALA A 8 4.79 32.00 -9.94
CA ALA A 8 6.04 32.24 -9.23
C ALA A 8 6.27 33.75 -9.26
N SER A 9 5.71 34.45 -8.27
CA SER A 9 6.02 35.84 -8.00
C SER A 9 7.54 35.95 -7.91
N SER A 10 8.09 36.74 -8.81
CA SER A 10 9.44 37.29 -8.78
C SER A 10 9.67 38.04 -7.47
N SER A 11 9.89 37.31 -6.39
CA SER A 11 10.59 37.83 -5.24
C SER A 11 12.04 38.01 -5.68
N ASN A 12 12.59 39.23 -5.52
CA ASN A 12 14.01 39.53 -5.75
C ASN A 12 14.96 38.70 -4.84
N SER A 13 14.44 37.73 -4.08
CA SER A 13 15.19 36.86 -3.20
C SER A 13 15.73 35.64 -3.97
N PRO A 14 17.02 35.30 -3.82
CA PRO A 14 17.57 34.08 -4.40
C PRO A 14 16.90 32.84 -3.82
N CYS A 15 16.79 31.78 -4.62
CA CYS A 15 16.32 30.47 -4.13
C CYS A 15 17.22 29.93 -3.01
N ALA A 16 16.72 28.96 -2.23
CA ALA A 16 17.46 28.42 -1.08
C ALA A 16 18.85 27.87 -1.48
N ALA A 17 18.95 27.23 -2.65
CA ALA A 17 20.22 26.73 -3.18
C ALA A 17 21.23 27.84 -3.45
N CYS A 18 20.83 28.87 -4.20
CA CYS A 18 21.72 29.99 -4.54
C CYS A 18 22.10 30.81 -3.31
N LYS A 19 21.16 30.99 -2.36
CA LYS A 19 21.43 31.61 -1.06
C LYS A 19 22.47 30.82 -0.26
N PHE A 20 22.33 29.49 -0.18
CA PHE A 20 23.26 28.62 0.53
C PHE A 20 24.66 28.63 -0.11
N LEU A 21 24.72 28.53 -1.44
CA LEU A 21 25.96 28.53 -2.22
C LEU A 21 26.58 29.94 -2.40
N ARG A 22 25.95 30.99 -1.86
CA ARG A 22 26.40 32.38 -1.96
C ARG A 22 26.66 32.85 -3.39
N ARG A 23 25.78 32.48 -4.33
CA ARG A 23 25.87 32.87 -5.75
C ARG A 23 24.60 33.56 -6.23
N LYS A 24 24.70 34.30 -7.33
CA LYS A 24 23.54 34.95 -7.97
C LYS A 24 22.56 33.90 -8.50
N CYS A 25 21.27 34.09 -8.20
CA CYS A 25 20.19 33.26 -8.76
C CYS A 25 19.78 33.84 -10.11
N GLN A 26 19.99 33.09 -11.19
CA GLN A 26 19.58 33.48 -12.54
C GLN A 26 18.14 33.05 -12.84
N PRO A 27 17.46 33.66 -13.84
CA PRO A 27 16.10 33.27 -14.23
C PRO A 27 15.98 31.79 -14.62
N GLU A 28 17.02 31.23 -15.25
CA GLU A 28 17.09 29.83 -15.70
C GLU A 28 17.70 28.90 -14.64
N CYS A 29 17.66 29.28 -13.36
CA CYS A 29 18.25 28.47 -12.30
C CYS A 29 17.52 27.12 -12.13
N VAL A 30 18.23 26.02 -12.40
CA VAL A 30 17.73 24.64 -12.26
C VAL A 30 17.20 24.28 -10.85
N PHE A 31 17.66 24.97 -9.82
CA PHE A 31 17.23 24.73 -8.44
C PHE A 31 16.02 25.57 -8.01
N ALA A 32 15.78 26.71 -8.67
CA ALA A 32 14.79 27.68 -8.20
C ALA A 32 13.36 27.12 -8.11
N PRO A 33 12.87 26.29 -9.05
CA PRO A 33 11.53 25.72 -8.95
C PRO A 33 11.35 24.75 -7.77
N TYR A 34 12.42 24.13 -7.26
CA TYR A 34 12.33 23.01 -6.32
C TYR A 34 12.85 23.32 -4.91
N PHE A 35 13.64 24.38 -4.77
CA PHE A 35 14.24 24.81 -3.51
C PHE A 35 13.88 26.27 -3.21
N PRO A 36 12.62 26.54 -2.81
CA PRO A 36 12.15 27.89 -2.60
C PRO A 36 12.77 28.47 -1.30
N PRO A 37 12.88 29.82 -1.17
CA PRO A 37 13.64 30.47 -0.11
C PRO A 37 13.09 30.26 1.31
N ASP A 38 11.80 29.89 1.44
CA ASP A 38 11.11 29.52 2.67
C ASP A 38 11.57 28.17 3.26
N GLN A 39 12.23 27.33 2.45
CA GLN A 39 12.68 25.99 2.85
C GLN A 39 14.21 25.82 2.75
N PRO A 40 15.01 26.61 3.49
CA PRO A 40 16.46 26.56 3.40
C PRO A 40 17.07 25.22 3.84
N GLN A 41 16.45 24.56 4.83
CA GLN A 41 16.93 23.26 5.33
C GLN A 41 16.80 22.14 4.29
N LYS A 42 15.79 22.21 3.41
CA LYS A 42 15.60 21.22 2.34
C LYS A 42 16.84 21.13 1.45
N PHE A 43 17.37 22.28 1.01
CA PHE A 43 18.59 22.30 0.22
C PHE A 43 19.83 21.96 1.05
N ALA A 44 19.93 22.46 2.29
CA ALA A 44 21.09 22.17 3.14
C ALA A 44 21.29 20.67 3.36
N ASN A 45 20.20 19.93 3.64
CA ASN A 45 20.23 18.49 3.83
C ASN A 45 20.64 17.76 2.54
N VAL A 46 19.97 18.07 1.43
CA VAL A 46 20.26 17.49 0.11
C VAL A 46 21.71 17.76 -0.31
N HIS A 47 22.20 18.98 -0.10
CA HIS A 47 23.58 19.35 -0.38
C HIS A 47 24.58 18.57 0.46
N LYS A 48 24.29 18.38 1.76
CA LYS A 48 25.18 17.67 2.68
C LYS A 48 25.30 16.18 2.34
N VAL A 49 24.23 15.55 1.88
CA VAL A 49 24.21 14.10 1.60
C VAL A 49 24.60 13.79 0.16
N PHE A 50 24.07 14.52 -0.82
CA PHE A 50 24.26 14.23 -2.24
C PHE A 50 25.22 15.18 -2.94
N GLY A 51 25.35 16.43 -2.47
CA GLY A 51 26.14 17.48 -3.12
C GLY A 51 25.41 18.16 -4.28
N ALA A 52 25.65 19.46 -4.45
CA ALA A 52 24.96 20.26 -5.49
C ALA A 52 25.22 19.76 -6.92
N SER A 53 26.44 19.32 -7.21
CA SER A 53 26.83 18.86 -8.56
C SER A 53 26.08 17.59 -8.97
N ASN A 54 25.98 16.61 -8.06
CA ASN A 54 25.25 15.36 -8.33
C ASN A 54 23.76 15.62 -8.52
N VAL A 55 23.17 16.48 -7.68
CA VAL A 55 21.76 16.86 -7.82
C VAL A 55 21.51 17.59 -9.14
N THR A 56 22.40 18.51 -9.54
CA THR A 56 22.30 19.19 -10.83
C THR A 56 22.35 18.20 -11.99
N LYS A 57 23.30 17.26 -11.96
CA LYS A 57 23.46 16.22 -12.98
C LYS A 57 22.20 15.37 -13.09
N LEU A 58 21.70 14.85 -11.97
CA LEU A 58 20.48 14.05 -11.92
C LEU A 58 19.27 14.81 -12.46
N LEU A 59 19.08 16.06 -12.05
CA LEU A 59 17.97 16.88 -12.54
C LEU A 59 18.03 17.09 -14.06
N ASN A 60 19.23 17.26 -14.63
CA ASN A 60 19.37 17.42 -16.08
C ASN A 60 19.10 16.13 -16.85
N GLU A 61 19.35 14.96 -16.27
CA GLU A 61 19.05 13.64 -16.87
C GLU A 61 17.56 13.29 -16.81
N LEU A 62 16.80 13.87 -15.87
CA LEU A 62 15.37 13.62 -15.70
C LEU A 62 14.49 14.53 -16.58
N HIS A 63 13.37 13.95 -17.04
CA HIS A 63 12.30 14.71 -17.68
C HIS A 63 11.71 15.73 -16.69
N PRO A 64 11.38 16.97 -17.12
CA PRO A 64 10.91 18.03 -16.21
C PRO A 64 9.75 17.63 -15.28
N SER A 65 8.84 16.77 -15.75
CA SER A 65 7.69 16.29 -14.97
C SER A 65 8.07 15.41 -13.78
N GLN A 66 9.27 14.82 -13.76
CA GLN A 66 9.73 13.92 -12.70
C GLN A 66 10.63 14.64 -11.69
N ARG A 67 11.11 15.83 -12.01
CA ARG A 67 12.12 16.54 -11.23
C ARG A 67 11.60 16.95 -9.84
N GLU A 68 10.34 17.32 -9.73
CA GLU A 68 9.73 17.67 -8.45
C GLU A 68 9.70 16.46 -7.50
N ASP A 69 9.21 15.32 -7.97
CA ASP A 69 9.18 14.08 -7.21
C ASP A 69 10.59 13.60 -6.85
N ALA A 70 11.54 13.70 -7.77
CA ALA A 70 12.94 13.37 -7.50
C ALA A 70 13.54 14.24 -6.39
N VAL A 71 13.31 15.57 -6.41
CA VAL A 71 13.80 16.46 -5.34
C VAL A 71 13.13 16.16 -4.00
N ASN A 72 11.84 15.82 -4.00
CA ASN A 72 11.13 15.43 -2.78
C ASN A 72 11.69 14.14 -2.18
N SER A 73 11.98 13.14 -3.02
CA SER A 73 12.64 11.89 -2.61
C SER A 73 14.04 12.14 -2.06
N LEU A 74 14.88 12.91 -2.77
CA LEU A 74 16.22 13.28 -2.29
C LEU A 74 16.17 14.04 -0.96
N ALA A 75 15.21 14.95 -0.80
CA ALA A 75 15.05 15.69 0.45
C ALA A 75 14.69 14.76 1.62
N TYR A 76 13.77 13.82 1.40
CA TYR A 76 13.41 12.80 2.39
C TYR A 76 14.60 11.90 2.74
N GLU A 77 15.29 11.37 1.73
CA GLU A 77 16.45 10.49 1.93
C GLU A 77 17.59 11.20 2.67
N ALA A 78 17.88 12.45 2.28
CA ALA A 78 18.92 13.24 2.93
C ALA A 78 18.58 13.50 4.40
N ASP A 79 17.35 13.90 4.68
CA ASP A 79 16.89 14.14 6.03
C ASP A 79 16.95 12.87 6.90
N MET A 80 16.49 11.73 6.37
CA MET A 80 16.60 10.45 7.05
C MET A 80 18.05 10.03 7.31
N ARG A 81 18.95 10.21 6.34
CA ARG A 81 20.39 9.90 6.49
C ARG A 81 21.08 10.80 7.51
N LEU A 82 20.60 12.03 7.69
CA LEU A 82 21.15 12.94 8.70
C LEU A 82 20.66 12.62 10.12
N ARG A 83 19.43 12.10 10.26
CA ARG A 83 18.90 11.61 11.55
C ARG A 83 19.51 10.28 11.94
N ASP A 84 19.69 9.38 10.97
CA ASP A 84 20.33 8.07 11.15
C ASP A 84 21.46 7.92 10.12
N PRO A 85 22.72 8.24 10.51
CA PRO A 85 23.87 8.14 9.63
C PRO A 85 24.21 6.72 9.19
N VAL A 86 23.74 5.70 9.91
CA VAL A 86 24.02 4.29 9.65
C VAL A 86 23.03 3.73 8.65
N TYR A 87 21.74 3.80 8.94
CA TYR A 87 20.70 3.15 8.14
C TYR A 87 19.82 4.12 7.34
N GLY A 88 19.67 5.38 7.77
CA GLY A 88 18.82 6.37 7.10
C GLY A 88 17.41 5.83 6.78
N CYS A 89 16.95 6.02 5.54
CA CYS A 89 15.66 5.50 5.08
C CYS A 89 15.61 3.96 4.99
N VAL A 90 16.75 3.27 4.91
CA VAL A 90 16.81 1.79 4.87
C VAL A 90 16.35 1.19 6.20
N GLY A 91 16.58 1.87 7.32
CA GLY A 91 16.05 1.47 8.62
C GLY A 91 14.52 1.46 8.63
N VAL A 92 13.90 2.51 8.05
CA VAL A 92 12.44 2.62 7.91
C VAL A 92 11.89 1.50 7.02
N ILE A 93 12.55 1.24 5.88
CA ILE A 93 12.17 0.13 4.98
C ILE A 93 12.22 -1.20 5.74
N SER A 94 13.28 -1.45 6.49
CA SER A 94 13.47 -2.70 7.25
C SER A 94 12.38 -2.89 8.30
N LEU A 95 12.02 -1.83 9.02
CA LEU A 95 10.95 -1.84 10.01
C LEU A 95 9.60 -2.14 9.36
N LEU A 96 9.26 -1.45 8.28
CA LEU A 96 8.00 -1.66 7.57
C LEU A 96 7.90 -3.07 6.98
N GLN A 97 8.99 -3.60 6.43
CA GLN A 97 9.04 -4.98 5.95
C GLN A 97 8.84 -5.99 7.09
N HIS A 98 9.40 -5.75 8.27
CA HIS A 98 9.14 -6.60 9.44
C HIS A 98 7.67 -6.54 9.85
N GLN A 99 7.08 -5.34 9.97
CA GLN A 99 5.66 -5.16 10.30
C GLN A 99 4.73 -5.83 9.29
N LEU A 100 5.03 -5.71 8.00
CA LEU A 100 4.27 -6.38 6.95
C LEU A 100 4.27 -7.90 7.14
N ARG A 101 5.43 -8.50 7.44
CA ARG A 101 5.53 -9.94 7.70
C ARG A 101 4.73 -10.36 8.94
N GLN A 102 4.80 -9.58 10.03
CA GLN A 102 4.00 -9.86 11.23
C GLN A 102 2.51 -9.82 10.92
N LEU A 103 2.04 -8.75 10.26
CA LEU A 103 0.63 -8.60 9.88
C LEU A 103 0.15 -9.72 8.95
N GLN A 104 0.98 -10.16 8.01
CA GLN A 104 0.66 -11.30 7.16
C GLN A 104 0.53 -12.61 7.94
N MET A 105 1.39 -12.82 8.94
CA MET A 105 1.34 -13.99 9.81
C MET A 105 0.12 -13.98 10.73
N ASP A 106 -0.18 -12.84 11.36
CA ASP A 106 -1.37 -12.66 12.21
C ASP A 106 -2.66 -12.89 11.42
N LEU A 107 -2.73 -12.33 10.22
CA LEU A 107 -3.86 -12.53 9.32
C LEU A 107 -4.01 -14.00 8.91
N SER A 108 -2.90 -14.70 8.63
CA SER A 108 -2.92 -16.14 8.33
C SER A 108 -3.43 -16.96 9.52
N CYS A 109 -2.96 -16.64 10.73
CA CYS A 109 -3.39 -17.28 11.97
C CYS A 109 -4.90 -17.08 12.20
N ALA A 110 -5.38 -15.84 12.13
CA ALA A 110 -6.79 -15.51 12.30
C ALA A 110 -7.69 -16.19 11.25
N LYS A 111 -7.25 -16.25 9.98
CA LYS A 111 -7.98 -16.97 8.92
C LYS A 111 -8.04 -18.48 9.19
N SER A 112 -6.94 -19.07 9.66
CA SER A 112 -6.91 -20.48 10.04
C SER A 112 -7.79 -20.78 11.25
N GLU A 113 -7.91 -19.85 12.19
CA GLU A 113 -8.81 -19.98 13.33
C GLU A 113 -10.29 -19.90 12.90
N LEU A 114 -10.64 -18.92 12.08
CA LEU A 114 -11.99 -18.76 11.54
C LEU A 114 -12.46 -19.99 10.74
N SER A 115 -11.58 -20.59 9.94
CA SER A 115 -11.93 -21.77 9.14
C SER A 115 -12.28 -22.98 10.01
N LYS A 116 -11.67 -23.13 11.20
CA LYS A 116 -12.03 -24.19 12.17
C LYS A 116 -13.49 -24.05 12.60
N TYR A 117 -13.93 -22.85 12.95
CA TYR A 117 -15.32 -22.61 13.37
C TYR A 117 -16.31 -22.79 12.22
N GLN A 118 -15.95 -22.38 10.99
CA GLN A 118 -16.79 -22.60 9.81
C GLN A 118 -16.98 -24.10 9.52
N ASN A 119 -15.94 -24.91 9.69
CA ASN A 119 -16.02 -26.36 9.48
C ASN A 119 -16.86 -27.07 10.56
N LEU A 120 -16.82 -26.59 11.80
CA LEU A 120 -17.70 -27.07 12.88
C LEU A 120 -19.17 -26.65 12.67
N GLY A 121 -19.43 -25.46 12.13
CA GLY A 121 -20.78 -24.96 11.84
C GLY A 121 -21.50 -25.74 10.72
N ILE A 122 -20.77 -26.22 9.72
CA ILE A 122 -21.33 -27.00 8.61
C ILE A 122 -21.61 -28.45 9.02
N THR A 123 -20.73 -29.06 9.82
CA THR A 123 -20.90 -30.44 10.30
C THR A 123 -21.99 -30.57 11.37
N GLY A 124 -22.23 -29.52 12.16
CA GLY A 124 -23.35 -29.48 13.12
C GLY A 124 -24.71 -29.56 12.44
N HIS A 125 -24.96 -28.75 11.40
CA HIS A 125 -26.25 -28.77 10.69
C HIS A 125 -26.35 -29.93 9.69
N ALA A 126 -25.31 -30.20 8.89
CA ALA A 126 -25.35 -31.33 7.94
C ALA A 126 -25.40 -32.70 8.65
N GLY A 127 -24.76 -32.84 9.82
CA GLY A 127 -24.84 -34.06 10.64
C GLY A 127 -26.21 -34.24 11.29
N LEU A 128 -26.86 -33.17 11.74
CA LEU A 128 -28.23 -33.20 12.26
C LEU A 128 -29.25 -33.55 11.15
N PHE A 129 -29.10 -33.00 9.94
CA PHE A 129 -29.95 -33.38 8.80
C PHE A 129 -29.69 -34.80 8.30
N ALA A 130 -28.43 -35.26 8.27
CA ALA A 130 -28.09 -36.63 7.87
C ALA A 130 -28.56 -37.67 8.90
N ALA A 131 -28.44 -37.39 10.21
CA ALA A 131 -28.97 -38.27 11.26
C ALA A 131 -30.51 -38.32 11.26
N ALA A 132 -31.19 -37.19 11.03
CA ALA A 132 -32.65 -37.16 10.89
C ALA A 132 -33.15 -37.92 9.65
N ALA A 133 -32.43 -37.84 8.52
CA ALA A 133 -32.77 -38.58 7.30
C ALA A 133 -32.54 -40.10 7.44
N ALA A 134 -31.51 -40.52 8.20
CA ALA A 134 -31.26 -41.93 8.50
C ALA A 134 -32.29 -42.52 9.49
N ALA A 135 -32.78 -41.72 10.45
CA ALA A 135 -33.84 -42.16 11.37
C ALA A 135 -35.21 -42.30 10.68
N ALA A 136 -35.51 -41.45 9.68
CA ALA A 136 -36.78 -41.49 8.95
C ALA A 136 -36.91 -42.71 8.00
N THR A 137 -35.80 -43.25 7.49
CA THR A 137 -35.82 -44.43 6.62
C THR A 137 -36.02 -45.75 7.38
N ALA A 138 -35.72 -45.80 8.69
CA ALA A 138 -35.87 -47.01 9.50
C ALA A 138 -37.32 -47.33 9.92
N THR A 139 -38.25 -46.38 9.86
CA THR A 139 -39.64 -46.58 10.34
C THR A 139 -40.59 -47.15 9.27
N THR A 140 -40.17 -47.29 8.01
CA THR A 140 -41.08 -47.68 6.91
C THR A 140 -41.01 -49.16 6.51
N HIS A 141 -40.73 -50.08 7.44
CA HIS A 141 -40.81 -51.53 7.17
C HIS A 141 -41.69 -52.32 8.16
N ASN A 142 -42.71 -51.69 8.77
CA ASN A 142 -43.68 -52.47 9.54
C ASN A 142 -45.10 -51.92 9.57
N HIS A 143 -45.63 -51.52 8.42
CA HIS A 143 -47.08 -51.54 8.19
C HIS A 143 -47.33 -51.42 6.69
N ASN A 144 -47.75 -52.52 6.06
CA ASN A 144 -48.77 -52.56 5.01
C ASN A 144 -48.79 -53.94 4.36
N HIS A 145 -49.29 -54.91 5.13
CA HIS A 145 -49.86 -56.16 4.62
C HIS A 145 -51.25 -55.92 3.95
N THR A 146 -51.66 -54.68 3.67
CA THR A 146 -53.05 -54.41 3.26
C THR A 146 -53.15 -53.20 2.34
N THR A 147 -52.56 -53.27 1.14
CA THR A 147 -53.18 -52.72 -0.10
C THR A 147 -52.40 -53.16 -1.34
N THR A 148 -52.68 -54.37 -1.78
CA THR A 148 -52.72 -54.70 -3.21
C THR A 148 -53.83 -53.85 -3.86
N ILE A 149 -53.68 -53.50 -5.15
CA ILE A 149 -54.59 -52.73 -6.02
C ILE A 149 -54.26 -51.22 -6.09
N LEU A 150 -53.28 -50.86 -6.95
CA LEU A 150 -53.52 -50.14 -8.21
C LEU A 150 -52.19 -49.97 -8.99
N ARG A 151 -51.64 -51.10 -9.46
CA ARG A 151 -50.66 -51.14 -10.56
C ARG A 151 -51.42 -51.59 -11.80
N THR A 152 -51.99 -50.66 -12.55
CA THR A 152 -52.31 -50.85 -13.97
C THR A 152 -52.78 -49.53 -14.60
N LEU A 153 -52.25 -49.28 -15.81
CA LEU A 153 -52.59 -48.23 -16.78
C LEU A 153 -51.78 -46.93 -16.68
N GLY A 154 -50.73 -46.89 -17.51
CA GLY A 154 -49.98 -45.68 -17.86
C GLY A 154 -48.89 -45.94 -18.88
N SER A 155 -49.16 -46.80 -19.89
CA SER A 155 -48.37 -46.91 -21.11
C SER A 155 -48.94 -45.97 -22.16
N ILE A 156 -48.22 -44.89 -22.47
CA ILE A 156 -48.04 -44.34 -23.82
C ILE A 156 -46.59 -43.85 -23.88
#